data_AF-A0AAJ6Y9V1-F1
#
_entry.id   AF-A0AAJ6Y9V1-F1
#
_cell.length_a   1.000
_cell.length_b   1.000
_cell.length_c   1.000
_cell.angle_alpha   90.00
_cell.angle_beta   90.00
_cell.angle_gamma   90.00
#
_symmetry.space_group_name_H-M   'P 1'
#
loop_
_entity.id
_entity.type
_entity.pdbx_description
1 polymer ?
#
loop_
_entity_poly.entity_id
_entity_poly.type
_entity_poly.pdbx_seq_one_letter_code
_entity_poly.pdbx_strand_id
1 'polypeptide(L)'
;MECIQAAIERRASEGLQLELFTDDHFGLLSDITRILRENGLCPKRAKISTKNGKARHSFIVTDVSGNPVEPKTIYLIRQQMGQTVIQVKGNLSMSPKFPQETSRSFLFGSFFKCPSFQNSRLIKSLS
;
A
#
# COMPACT_ATOMS: atom_id res chain seq x y z
N MET A 1 34.96 -8.23 -5.03
CA MET A 1 34.20 -7.08 -5.60
C MET A 1 32.70 -7.23 -5.41
N GLU A 2 32.16 -8.46 -5.53
CA GLU A 2 30.72 -8.78 -5.40
C GLU A 2 30.03 -8.21 -4.15
N CYS A 3 30.68 -8.22 -2.98
CA CYS A 3 30.04 -7.75 -1.74
C CYS A 3 29.73 -6.24 -1.75
N ILE A 4 30.57 -5.43 -2.41
CA ILE A 4 30.34 -3.99 -2.51
C ILE A 4 29.26 -3.70 -3.52
N GLN A 5 29.31 -4.36 -4.68
CA GLN A 5 28.28 -4.25 -5.70
C GLN A 5 26.91 -4.66 -5.16
N ALA A 6 26.82 -5.79 -4.47
CA ALA A 6 25.58 -6.26 -3.86
C ALA A 6 25.12 -5.36 -2.67
N ALA A 7 26.03 -4.65 -2.00
CA ALA A 7 25.68 -3.66 -0.98
C ALA A 7 25.21 -2.33 -1.58
N ILE A 8 25.65 -2.01 -2.80
CA ILE A 8 25.20 -0.86 -3.59
C ILE A 8 23.84 -1.17 -4.20
N GLU A 9 23.67 -2.32 -4.86
CA GLU A 9 22.40 -2.76 -5.46
C GLU A 9 21.28 -2.88 -4.41
N ARG A 10 21.57 -3.37 -3.20
CA ARG A 10 20.62 -3.37 -2.07
C ARG A 10 20.23 -1.97 -1.59
N ARG A 11 21.07 -0.95 -1.83
CA ARG A 11 20.72 0.46 -1.57
C ARG A 11 20.06 1.15 -2.76
N ALA A 12 20.38 0.72 -3.98
CA ALA A 12 19.99 1.35 -5.23
C ALA A 12 18.71 0.74 -5.85
N SER A 13 18.25 -0.43 -5.40
CA SER A 13 16.90 -0.92 -5.71
C SER A 13 15.88 -0.06 -4.98
N GLU A 14 15.62 1.11 -5.55
CA GLU A 14 14.61 2.03 -5.05
C GLU A 14 13.24 1.42 -5.36
N GLY A 15 12.51 1.04 -4.30
CA GLY A 15 11.15 0.54 -4.43
C GLY A 15 10.20 1.58 -5.05
N LEU A 16 8.95 1.19 -5.29
CA LEU A 16 7.94 2.08 -5.83
C LEU A 16 7.60 3.19 -4.82
N GLN A 17 7.58 4.46 -5.24
CA GLN A 17 7.13 5.55 -4.38
C GLN A 17 5.61 5.73 -4.52
N LEU A 18 4.90 5.56 -3.41
CA LEU A 18 3.47 5.84 -3.27
C LEU A 18 3.27 7.10 -2.43
N GLU A 19 2.65 8.12 -2.99
CA GLU A 19 2.26 9.32 -2.26
C GLU A 19 0.74 9.39 -2.13
N LEU A 20 0.27 9.65 -0.92
CA LEU A 20 -1.14 9.82 -0.61
C LEU A 20 -1.36 11.22 -0.04
N PHE A 21 -2.39 11.89 -0.53
CA PHE A 21 -2.84 13.18 -0.01
C PHE A 21 -4.33 13.10 0.34
N THR A 22 -4.65 13.31 1.63
CA THR A 22 -6.00 13.20 2.17
C THR A 22 -6.18 14.05 3.43
N ASP A 23 -7.42 14.19 3.90
CA ASP A 23 -7.71 14.79 5.20
C ASP A 23 -7.20 13.88 6.32
N ASP A 24 -6.53 14.48 7.31
CA ASP A 24 -6.04 13.74 8.46
C ASP A 24 -7.21 13.38 9.38
N HIS A 25 -7.27 12.12 9.76
CA HIS A 25 -8.28 11.61 10.67
C HIS A 25 -7.70 10.48 11.51
N PHE A 26 -8.34 10.22 12.65
CA PHE A 26 -7.93 9.12 13.50
C PHE A 26 -7.99 7.79 12.74
N GLY A 27 -6.94 6.98 12.88
CA GLY A 27 -6.85 5.68 12.21
C GLY A 27 -6.35 5.71 10.76
N LEU A 28 -6.15 6.88 10.14
CA LEU A 28 -5.74 6.99 8.73
C LEU A 28 -4.48 6.17 8.41
N LEU A 29 -3.42 6.31 9.22
CA LEU A 29 -2.19 5.54 9.02
C LEU A 29 -2.42 4.03 9.19
N SER A 30 -3.31 3.63 10.08
CA SER A 30 -3.69 2.23 10.27
C SER A 30 -4.40 1.68 9.03
N ASP A 31 -5.34 2.44 8.46
CA ASP A 31 -6.05 2.04 7.25
C ASP A 31 -5.09 1.94 6.06
N ILE A 32 -4.21 2.92 5.88
CA ILE A 32 -3.20 2.89 4.80
C ILE A 32 -2.28 1.67 4.96
N THR A 33 -1.72 1.44 6.14
CA THR A 33 -0.80 0.32 6.36
C THR A 33 -1.50 -1.04 6.29
N ARG A 34 -2.80 -1.12 6.62
CA ARG A 34 -3.62 -2.30 6.37
C ARG A 34 -3.72 -2.58 4.87
N ILE A 35 -4.09 -1.59 4.07
CA ILE A 35 -4.23 -1.75 2.61
C ILE A 35 -2.90 -2.19 1.99
N LEU A 36 -1.77 -1.58 2.38
CA LEU A 36 -0.46 -2.00 1.88
C LEU A 36 -0.17 -3.47 2.19
N ARG A 37 -0.42 -3.90 3.43
CA ARG A 37 -0.19 -5.29 3.86
C ARG A 37 -1.10 -6.28 3.14
N GLU A 38 -2.39 -5.96 3.01
CA GLU A 38 -3.38 -6.81 2.32
C GLU A 38 -3.07 -6.97 0.83
N ASN A 39 -2.37 -6.01 0.22
CA ASN A 39 -1.90 -6.07 -1.16
C ASN A 39 -0.49 -6.67 -1.31
N GLY A 40 0.08 -7.26 -0.25
CA GLY A 40 1.41 -7.86 -0.31
C GLY A 40 2.54 -6.85 -0.50
N LEU A 41 2.36 -5.61 -0.05
CA LEU A 41 3.39 -4.58 -0.09
C LEU A 41 4.11 -4.44 1.24
N CYS A 42 5.42 -4.27 1.15
CA CYS A 42 6.31 -4.03 2.27
C CYS A 42 6.86 -2.59 2.21
N PRO A 43 6.51 -1.71 3.18
CA PRO A 43 7.10 -0.38 3.27
C PRO A 43 8.58 -0.47 3.67
N LYS A 44 9.47 0.10 2.84
CA LYS A 44 10.90 0.24 3.12
C LYS A 44 11.25 1.58 3.75
N ARG A 45 10.55 2.63 3.34
CA ARG A 45 10.69 3.98 3.89
C ARG A 45 9.32 4.64 3.94
N ALA A 46 9.10 5.45 4.97
CA ALA A 46 7.91 6.27 5.09
C ALA A 46 8.32 7.70 5.48
N LYS A 47 7.67 8.67 4.85
CA LYS A 47 7.67 10.07 5.25
C LYS A 47 6.23 10.47 5.45
N ILE A 48 5.90 10.93 6.65
CA ILE A 48 4.54 11.28 7.04
C ILE A 48 4.58 12.72 7.54
N SER A 49 3.67 13.53 7.04
CA SER A 49 3.53 14.91 7.49
C SER A 49 2.07 15.33 7.46
N THR A 50 1.60 15.94 8.54
CA THR A 50 0.29 16.60 8.58
C THR A 50 0.50 18.11 8.63
N LYS A 51 -0.23 18.85 7.80
CA LYS A 51 -0.26 20.31 7.84
C LYS A 51 -1.68 20.79 7.55
N ASN A 52 -2.20 21.70 8.39
CA ASN A 52 -3.52 22.31 8.23
C ASN A 52 -4.65 21.26 8.05
N GLY A 53 -4.61 20.17 8.83
CA GLY A 53 -5.61 19.08 8.74
C GLY A 53 -5.49 18.20 7.50
N LYS A 54 -4.49 18.41 6.63
CA LYS A 54 -4.18 17.53 5.49
C LYS A 54 -2.97 16.68 5.80
N ALA A 55 -3.10 15.38 5.61
CA ALA A 55 -2.02 14.41 5.72
C ALA A 55 -1.41 14.11 4.35
N ARG A 56 -0.08 14.13 4.30
CA ARG A 56 0.72 13.66 3.18
C ARG A 56 1.58 12.48 3.64
N HIS A 57 1.34 11.32 3.05
CA HIS A 57 2.10 10.12 3.33
C HIS A 57 2.85 9.68 2.07
N SER A 58 4.17 9.67 2.12
CA SER A 58 5.02 9.15 1.04
C SER A 58 5.70 7.87 1.53
N PHE A 59 5.40 6.75 0.88
CA PHE A 59 6.00 5.46 1.14
C PHE A 59 6.88 5.03 -0.02
N ILE A 60 8.02 4.41 0.27
CA ILE A 60 8.77 3.60 -0.70
C ILE A 60 8.44 2.15 -0.37
N VAL A 61 7.88 1.42 -1.31
CA VAL A 61 7.35 0.06 -1.11
C VAL A 61 7.96 -0.93 -2.10
N THR A 62 8.11 -2.18 -1.66
CA THR A 62 8.40 -3.34 -2.51
C THR A 62 7.30 -4.38 -2.33
N ASP A 63 7.35 -5.48 -3.07
CA ASP A 63 6.61 -6.67 -2.64
C ASP A 63 7.19 -7.22 -1.30
N VAL A 64 6.54 -8.24 -0.75
CA VAL A 64 7.01 -8.94 0.47
C VAL A 64 8.36 -9.66 0.29
N SER A 65 8.73 -10.02 -0.93
CA SER A 65 9.99 -10.68 -1.28
C SER A 65 11.14 -9.69 -1.55
N GLY A 66 10.85 -8.39 -1.57
CA GLY A 66 11.82 -7.33 -1.90
C GLY A 66 11.94 -7.00 -3.39
N ASN A 67 11.09 -7.56 -4.27
CA ASN A 67 11.09 -7.27 -5.69
C ASN A 67 10.25 -6.01 -6.02
N PRO A 68 10.38 -5.48 -7.25
CA PRO A 68 9.53 -4.41 -7.75
C PRO A 68 8.04 -4.76 -7.70
N VAL A 69 7.21 -3.76 -7.43
CA VAL A 69 5.76 -3.93 -7.33
C VAL A 69 5.14 -4.15 -8.71
N GLU A 70 4.30 -5.18 -8.83
CA GLU A 70 3.57 -5.46 -10.07
C GLU A 70 2.55 -4.35 -10.41
N PRO A 71 2.40 -3.97 -11.70
CA PRO A 71 1.42 -2.97 -12.12
C PRO A 71 -0.04 -3.30 -11.74
N LYS A 72 -0.40 -4.59 -11.70
CA LYS A 72 -1.74 -5.04 -11.28
C LYS A 72 -2.04 -4.67 -9.84
N THR A 73 -1.07 -4.82 -8.94
CA THR A 73 -1.19 -4.44 -7.53
C THR A 73 -1.41 -2.95 -7.37
N ILE A 74 -0.74 -2.13 -8.20
CA ILE A 74 -0.93 -0.67 -8.22
C ILE A 74 -2.36 -0.31 -8.61
N TYR A 75 -2.92 -1.01 -9.61
CA TYR A 75 -4.31 -0.82 -10.02
C TYR A 75 -5.28 -1.14 -8.86
N LEU A 76 -5.09 -2.27 -8.18
CA LEU A 76 -5.94 -2.68 -7.05
C LEU A 76 -5.90 -1.66 -5.90
N ILE A 77 -4.72 -1.18 -5.55
CA ILE A 77 -4.54 -0.18 -4.48
C ILE A 77 -5.24 1.14 -4.84
N ARG A 78 -5.13 1.58 -6.11
CA ARG A 78 -5.85 2.76 -6.58
C ARG A 78 -7.36 2.64 -6.44
N GLN A 79 -7.91 1.44 -6.67
CA GLN A 79 -9.35 1.21 -6.48
C GLN A 79 -9.73 1.19 -4.99
N GLN A 80 -8.92 0.56 -4.13
CA GLN A 80 -9.24 0.39 -2.70
C GLN A 80 -9.10 1.67 -1.87
N MET A 81 -8.15 2.55 -2.20
CA MET A 81 -7.95 3.80 -1.45
C MET A 81 -8.93 4.92 -1.84
N GLY A 82 -9.76 4.71 -2.87
CA GLY A 82 -10.92 5.55 -3.18
C GLY A 82 -10.59 7.00 -3.53
N GLN A 83 -11.29 7.95 -2.90
CA GLN A 83 -11.16 9.40 -3.12
C GLN A 83 -9.80 9.97 -2.65
N THR A 84 -8.98 9.19 -1.94
CA THR A 84 -7.61 9.58 -1.60
C THR A 84 -6.81 9.74 -2.87
N VAL A 85 -6.24 10.93 -3.10
CA VAL A 85 -5.40 11.17 -4.28
C VAL A 85 -4.09 10.40 -4.10
N ILE A 86 -3.99 9.23 -4.73
CA ILE A 86 -2.74 8.47 -4.80
C ILE A 86 -1.95 8.90 -6.02
N GLN A 87 -0.73 9.37 -5.79
CA GLN A 87 0.27 9.56 -6.84
C GLN A 87 1.29 8.44 -6.74
N VAL A 88 1.47 7.72 -7.84
CA VAL A 88 2.46 6.65 -7.95
C VAL A 88 3.64 7.24 -8.70
N LYS A 89 4.78 7.38 -8.03
CA LYS A 89 6.01 7.92 -8.59
C LYS A 89 7.03 6.80 -8.73
N GLY A 90 7.48 6.55 -9.94
CA GLY A 90 8.45 5.51 -10.24
C GLY A 90 8.44 5.18 -11.72
N ASN A 91 9.59 4.74 -12.21
CA ASN A 91 9.79 4.13 -13.51
C ASN A 91 9.12 2.75 -13.52
N LEU A 92 7.79 2.74 -13.54
CA LEU A 92 7.00 1.60 -13.96
C LEU A 92 7.38 1.36 -15.42
N SER A 93 8.33 0.47 -15.67
CA SER A 93 8.69 0.02 -17.01
C SER A 93 7.55 -0.85 -17.58
N MET A 94 6.35 -0.29 -17.70
CA MET A 94 5.16 -0.87 -18.31
C MET A 94 4.11 0.24 -18.35
N SER A 95 3.92 0.82 -19.53
CA SER A 95 2.70 1.57 -19.86
C SER A 95 1.56 0.55 -19.96
N PRO A 96 0.52 0.57 -19.11
CA PRO A 96 -0.74 -0.05 -19.46
C PRO A 96 -1.52 0.96 -20.30
N LYS A 97 -1.76 0.62 -21.56
CA LYS A 97 -2.79 1.27 -22.37
C LYS A 97 -4.10 1.17 -21.58
N PHE A 98 -4.62 2.31 -21.11
CA PHE A 98 -5.96 2.39 -20.53
C PHE A 98 -6.98 1.95 -21.59
N PRO A 99 -7.83 0.95 -21.35
CA PRO A 99 -9.08 0.84 -22.10
C PRO A 99 -10.00 1.94 -21.58
N GLN A 100 -10.12 3.00 -22.37
CA GLN A 100 -11.17 3.98 -22.24
C GLN A 100 -12.43 3.39 -22.87
N GLU A 101 -13.34 2.84 -22.08
CA GLU A 101 -14.76 2.68 -22.47
C GLU A 101 -15.64 2.94 -21.24
N THR A 102 -16.34 4.08 -21.21
CA THR A 102 -17.71 4.30 -21.70
C THR A 102 -18.75 3.80 -20.71
N SER A 103 -19.42 4.78 -20.07
CA SER A 103 -20.77 4.77 -19.51
C SER A 103 -21.51 3.42 -19.57
N ARG A 104 -21.81 2.83 -18.40
CA ARG A 104 -23.07 2.13 -18.06
C ARG A 104 -23.10 1.62 -16.61
N SER A 105 -23.88 2.32 -15.80
CA SER A 105 -24.87 1.83 -14.82
C SER A 105 -24.77 0.41 -14.21
N PHE A 106 -24.71 0.41 -12.87
CA PHE A 106 -25.41 -0.41 -11.86
C PHE A 106 -25.33 -1.97 -11.81
N LEU A 107 -25.02 -2.47 -10.59
CA LEU A 107 -25.72 -3.48 -9.76
C LEU A 107 -24.90 -4.73 -9.29
N PHE A 108 -25.16 -5.08 -8.01
CA PHE A 108 -24.87 -6.32 -7.26
C PHE A 108 -23.39 -6.64 -6.95
N GLY A 109 -22.96 -7.08 -5.77
CA GLY A 109 -23.60 -7.53 -4.54
C GLY A 109 -22.55 -8.29 -3.71
N SER A 110 -22.48 -8.01 -2.40
CA SER A 110 -21.87 -8.78 -1.29
C SER A 110 -20.83 -9.88 -1.59
N PHE A 111 -19.58 -9.70 -1.12
CA PHE A 111 -18.75 -10.78 -0.53
C PHE A 111 -17.66 -10.23 0.42
N PHE A 112 -18.06 -9.57 1.51
CA PHE A 112 -17.16 -9.43 2.66
C PHE A 112 -17.23 -10.72 3.48
N LYS A 113 -16.26 -11.61 3.28
CA LYS A 113 -16.06 -12.81 4.09
C LYS A 113 -14.75 -12.65 4.87
N CYS A 114 -14.82 -11.99 6.03
CA CYS A 114 -13.76 -12.03 7.04
C CYS A 114 -13.99 -13.24 7.96
N PRO A 115 -13.04 -14.19 8.08
CA PRO A 115 -13.04 -15.13 9.19
C PRO A 115 -12.66 -14.39 10.47
N SER A 116 -13.57 -14.34 11.43
CA SER A 116 -13.34 -13.87 12.78
C SER A 116 -12.38 -14.82 13.51
N PHE A 117 -11.11 -14.43 13.67
CA PHE A 117 -10.22 -15.12 14.59
C PHE A 117 -10.45 -14.61 16.01
N GLN A 118 -10.95 -15.54 16.82
CA GLN A 118 -11.40 -15.37 18.18
C GLN A 118 -10.23 -15.08 19.13
N ASN A 119 -10.51 -14.21 20.11
CA ASN A 119 -9.72 -13.98 21.31
C ASN A 119 -9.33 -15.30 22.01
N SER A 120 -8.04 -15.53 22.22
CA SER A 120 -7.58 -16.38 23.33
C SER A 120 -7.27 -15.50 24.54
N ARG A 121 -8.26 -15.28 25.40
CA ARG A 121 -8.01 -15.07 26.84
C ARG A 121 -7.63 -16.43 27.41
N LEU A 122 -6.53 -16.54 28.15
CA LEU A 122 -6.32 -17.65 29.08
C LEU A 122 -5.43 -17.24 30.27
N ILE A 123 -6.15 -16.88 31.34
CA ILE A 123 -6.03 -17.31 32.75
C ILE A 123 -4.70 -17.06 33.51
N LYS A 124 -4.84 -16.24 34.57
CA LYS A 124 -3.98 -16.15 35.75
C LYS A 124 -3.88 -17.52 36.46
N SER A 125 -2.69 -17.89 36.92
CA SER A 125 -2.58 -18.75 38.11
C SER A 125 -1.45 -18.24 39.00
N LEU A 126 -1.79 -18.09 40.28
CA LEU A 126 -0.91 -17.81 41.41
C LEU A 126 -0.51 -19.16 42.00
N SER A 127 0.76 -19.33 42.32
CA SER A 127 1.26 -20.14 43.43
C SER A 127 2.58 -19.52 43.88
#